data_AF-A0A0K1JDZ7-F1
#
_entry.id   AF-A0A0K1JDZ7-F1
#
_cell.length_a   1.000
_cell.length_b   1.000
_cell.length_c   1.000
_cell.angle_alpha   90.00
_cell.angle_beta   90.00
_cell.angle_gamma   90.00
#
_symmetry.space_group_name_H-M   'P 1'
#
loop_
_entity.id
_entity.type
_entity.pdbx_description
1 polymer ?
#
loop_
_entity_poly.entity_id
_entity_poly.type
_entity_poly.pdbx_seq_one_letter_code
_entity_poly.pdbx_strand_id
1 'polypeptide(L)'
;MVIERVLSAAGWSRCGQGDWAVVLVSPSGRLAARVSPFDPVMPYTADLFRRAAATALVPVLHASREFEGGAVYTVMERLHAAEPHEGKAFFRALAARTPEVTDLARAIDVVVERARRELPWFGPLDENPSNVMRRDGGDLVLTDPFYADGPNLYDSLLADPMRVARAIPEEKRRHMFELPLAESGPFDPDARQRMELGLAAADARLGQGRLP
;
A
#
# COMPACT_ATOMS: atom_id res chain seq x y z
N MET A 1 -13.96 8.84 -2.30
CA MET A 1 -13.87 7.71 -1.34
C MET A 1 -14.60 8.03 -0.04
N VAL A 2 -15.27 7.06 0.62
CA VAL A 2 -16.03 7.30 1.88
C VAL A 2 -15.13 7.72 3.04
N ILE A 3 -14.00 7.04 3.23
CA ILE A 3 -13.08 7.29 4.36
C ILE A 3 -12.51 8.72 4.29
N GLU A 4 -12.08 9.17 3.12
CA GLU A 4 -11.61 10.55 2.91
C GLU A 4 -12.68 11.57 3.31
N ARG A 5 -13.93 11.37 2.90
CA ARG A 5 -15.05 12.27 3.26
C ARG A 5 -15.28 12.32 4.77
N VAL A 6 -15.22 11.18 5.45
CA VAL A 6 -15.37 11.11 6.91
C VAL A 6 -14.25 11.87 7.62
N LEU A 7 -12.99 11.68 7.18
CA LEU A 7 -11.84 12.38 7.76
C LEU A 7 -11.91 13.89 7.51
N SER A 8 -12.27 14.31 6.29
CA SER A 8 -12.45 15.72 5.96
C SER A 8 -13.56 16.37 6.81
N ALA A 9 -14.67 15.67 7.04
CA ALA A 9 -15.73 16.14 7.95
C ALA A 9 -15.25 16.26 9.40
N ALA A 10 -14.25 15.46 9.80
CA ALA A 10 -13.57 15.57 11.10
C ALA A 10 -12.41 16.60 11.12
N GLY A 11 -12.28 17.42 10.07
CA GLY A 11 -11.29 18.51 9.98
C GLY A 11 -9.92 18.10 9.45
N TRP A 12 -9.74 16.86 8.97
CA TRP A 12 -8.50 16.47 8.30
C TRP A 12 -8.38 17.18 6.96
N SER A 13 -7.16 17.53 6.57
CA SER A 13 -6.89 18.25 5.32
C SER A 13 -6.01 17.42 4.41
N ARG A 14 -6.33 17.36 3.12
CA ARG A 14 -5.52 16.65 2.13
C ARG A 14 -4.15 17.31 1.99
N CYS A 15 -3.09 16.53 1.98
CA CYS A 15 -1.71 17.01 1.85
C CYS A 15 -0.88 16.20 0.84
N GLY A 16 -1.40 15.12 0.28
CA GLY A 16 -0.73 14.33 -0.74
C GLY A 16 -1.69 13.45 -1.52
N GLN A 17 -1.25 13.00 -2.70
CA GLN A 17 -1.95 12.06 -3.55
C GLN A 17 -0.91 11.37 -4.43
N GLY A 18 -1.03 10.05 -4.58
CA GLY A 18 -0.37 9.28 -5.62
C GLY A 18 -1.39 8.43 -6.39
N ASP A 19 -0.92 7.47 -7.17
CA ASP A 19 -1.79 6.60 -7.96
C ASP A 19 -2.73 5.72 -7.14
N TRP A 20 -2.26 5.26 -5.97
CA TRP A 20 -2.97 4.26 -5.17
C TRP A 20 -3.69 4.83 -3.96
N ALA A 21 -3.29 6.01 -3.49
CA ALA A 21 -3.77 6.54 -2.22
C ALA A 21 -3.79 8.07 -2.18
N VAL A 22 -4.60 8.59 -1.27
CA VAL A 22 -4.56 9.99 -0.84
C VAL A 22 -3.99 10.07 0.58
N VAL A 23 -3.32 11.17 0.89
CA VAL A 23 -2.75 11.43 2.21
C VAL A 23 -3.41 12.67 2.80
N LEU A 24 -3.87 12.55 4.05
CA LEU A 24 -4.46 13.63 4.82
C LEU A 24 -3.64 13.89 6.09
N VAL A 25 -3.62 15.12 6.55
CA VAL A 25 -3.07 15.52 7.85
C VAL A 25 -4.21 15.79 8.83
N SER A 26 -4.02 15.37 10.08
CA SER A 26 -4.99 15.63 11.15
C SER A 26 -5.09 17.12 11.49
N PRO A 27 -6.19 17.58 12.11
CA PRO A 27 -6.35 18.97 12.54
C PRO A 27 -5.22 19.46 13.47
N SER A 28 -4.66 18.56 14.28
CA SER A 28 -3.54 18.88 15.17
C SER A 28 -2.19 19.03 14.45
N GLY A 29 -2.11 18.64 13.18
CA GLY A 29 -0.88 18.65 12.41
C GLY A 29 0.11 17.52 12.75
N ARG A 30 -0.19 16.64 13.71
CA ARG A 30 0.75 15.64 14.26
C ARG A 30 0.67 14.25 13.62
N LEU A 31 -0.44 13.96 12.94
CA LEU A 31 -0.71 12.65 12.34
C LEU A 31 -1.00 12.79 10.86
N ALA A 32 -0.60 11.78 10.10
CA ALA A 32 -0.95 11.59 8.70
C ALA A 32 -1.79 10.32 8.53
N ALA A 33 -2.79 10.39 7.66
CA ALA A 33 -3.63 9.28 7.26
C ALA A 33 -3.40 8.99 5.77
N ARG A 34 -2.95 7.78 5.44
CA ARG A 34 -2.94 7.25 4.08
C ARG A 34 -4.24 6.46 3.88
N VAL A 35 -4.96 6.78 2.81
CA VAL A 35 -6.24 6.16 2.50
C VAL A 35 -6.22 5.67 1.06
N SER A 36 -6.47 4.38 0.86
CA SER A 36 -6.52 3.75 -0.45
C SER A 36 -7.87 3.04 -0.64
N PRO A 37 -8.52 3.16 -1.82
CA PRO A 37 -9.69 2.36 -2.17
C PRO A 37 -9.36 0.86 -2.29
N PHE A 38 -8.12 0.53 -2.66
CA PHE A 38 -7.66 -0.83 -2.82
C PHE A 38 -6.14 -0.88 -2.71
N ASP A 39 -5.64 -1.62 -1.73
CA ASP A 39 -4.20 -1.82 -1.57
C ASP A 39 -3.93 -3.20 -0.95
N PRO A 40 -3.65 -4.23 -1.78
CA PRO A 40 -3.40 -5.57 -1.28
C PRO A 40 -2.05 -5.69 -0.57
N VAL A 41 -1.21 -4.66 -0.62
CA VAL A 41 0.15 -4.68 -0.07
C VAL A 41 0.24 -3.99 1.28
N MET A 42 -0.61 -3.00 1.56
CA MET A 42 -0.63 -2.26 2.82
C MET A 42 -0.67 -3.14 4.09
N PRO A 43 -1.33 -4.32 4.13
CA PRO A 43 -1.23 -5.22 5.30
C PRO A 43 0.20 -5.67 5.61
N TYR A 44 1.04 -5.89 4.60
CA TYR A 44 2.45 -6.28 4.76
C TYR A 44 3.30 -5.12 5.26
N THR A 45 3.08 -3.90 4.75
CA THR A 45 3.75 -2.70 5.26
C THR A 45 3.37 -2.43 6.73
N ALA A 46 2.09 -2.62 7.09
CA ALA A 46 1.66 -2.50 8.48
C ALA A 46 2.28 -3.60 9.39
N ASP A 47 2.47 -4.82 8.89
CA ASP A 47 3.20 -5.88 9.61
C ASP A 47 4.67 -5.51 9.82
N LEU A 48 5.34 -4.99 8.77
CA LEU A 48 6.72 -4.49 8.88
C LEU A 48 6.84 -3.41 9.96
N PHE A 49 5.95 -2.42 9.98
CA PHE A 49 6.01 -1.33 10.95
C PHE A 49 5.87 -1.84 12.39
N ARG A 50 5.00 -2.84 12.62
CA ARG A 50 4.86 -3.45 13.95
C ARG A 50 6.11 -4.25 14.34
N ARG A 51 6.69 -5.02 13.42
CA ARG A 51 7.89 -5.84 13.67
C ARG A 51 9.14 -4.99 13.92
N ALA A 52 9.30 -3.93 13.15
CA ALA A 52 10.46 -3.05 13.19
C ALA A 52 10.28 -1.85 14.13
N ALA A 53 9.19 -1.76 14.90
CA ALA A 53 8.91 -0.61 15.76
C ALA A 53 10.07 -0.29 16.72
N ALA A 54 10.76 -1.31 17.24
CA ALA A 54 11.88 -1.15 18.15
C ALA A 54 13.16 -0.60 17.50
N THR A 55 13.27 -0.59 16.17
CA THR A 55 14.45 -0.04 15.47
C THR A 55 14.39 1.47 15.34
N ALA A 56 13.22 2.08 15.55
CA ALA A 56 12.93 3.49 15.24
C ALA A 56 13.13 3.88 13.75
N LEU A 57 13.41 2.93 12.85
CA LEU A 57 13.63 3.15 11.42
C LEU A 57 12.36 3.02 10.57
N VAL A 58 11.21 2.86 11.21
CA VAL A 58 9.88 2.84 10.60
C VAL A 58 8.98 3.84 11.32
N PRO A 59 7.89 4.30 10.70
CA PRO A 59 6.92 5.18 11.35
C PRO A 59 6.25 4.52 12.55
N VAL A 60 5.90 5.33 13.54
CA VAL A 60 4.96 4.95 14.59
C VAL A 60 3.59 4.77 13.96
N LEU A 61 3.18 3.51 13.86
CA LEU A 61 1.87 3.13 13.36
C LEU A 61 0.81 3.26 14.47
N HIS A 62 -0.09 4.23 14.33
CA HIS A 62 -1.20 4.43 15.27
C HIS A 62 -2.40 3.53 14.96
N ALA A 63 -2.71 3.35 13.68
CA ALA A 63 -3.80 2.49 13.24
C ALA A 63 -3.53 1.96 11.83
N SER A 64 -3.96 0.74 11.55
CA SER A 64 -4.13 0.23 10.19
C SER A 64 -5.34 -0.68 10.15
N ARG A 65 -6.24 -0.44 9.20
CA ARG A 65 -7.50 -1.16 9.04
C ARG A 65 -7.78 -1.41 7.57
N GLU A 66 -8.08 -2.66 7.25
CA GLU A 66 -8.72 -3.08 6.01
C GLU A 66 -10.23 -2.96 6.18
N PHE A 67 -10.91 -2.55 5.11
CA PHE A 67 -12.35 -2.47 5.00
C PHE A 67 -12.83 -3.39 3.88
N GLU A 68 -14.12 -3.71 3.92
CA GLU A 68 -14.79 -4.45 2.86
C GLU A 68 -14.59 -3.75 1.50
N GLY A 69 -14.42 -4.54 0.45
CA GLY A 69 -14.10 -4.09 -0.89
C GLY A 69 -12.61 -3.77 -1.13
N GLY A 70 -11.75 -3.95 -0.13
CA GLY A 70 -10.28 -3.81 -0.28
C GLY A 70 -9.69 -2.48 0.16
N ALA A 71 -10.52 -1.54 0.62
CA ALA A 71 -10.06 -0.24 1.04
C ALA A 71 -9.19 -0.36 2.30
N VAL A 72 -8.12 0.43 2.36
CA VAL A 72 -7.20 0.43 3.49
C VAL A 72 -6.99 1.83 4.02
N TYR A 73 -6.99 1.94 5.34
CA TYR A 73 -6.73 3.14 6.09
C TYR A 73 -5.56 2.90 7.04
N THR A 74 -4.56 3.76 6.96
CA THR A 74 -3.38 3.72 7.82
C THR A 74 -3.14 5.10 8.43
N VAL A 75 -3.00 5.17 9.75
CA VAL A 75 -2.62 6.39 10.49
C VAL A 75 -1.25 6.19 11.10
N MET A 76 -0.38 7.15 10.84
CA MET A 76 0.95 7.22 11.41
C MET A 76 1.25 8.65 11.87
N GLU A 77 2.37 8.81 12.55
CA GLU A 77 2.93 10.14 12.80
C GLU A 77 3.10 10.93 11.49
N ARG A 78 3.07 12.25 11.59
CA ARG A 78 3.41 13.09 10.44
C ARG A 78 4.91 13.07 10.21
N LEU A 79 5.28 12.95 8.94
CA LEU A 79 6.67 12.94 8.48
C LEU A 79 6.86 14.00 7.39
N HIS A 80 8.11 14.34 7.16
CA HIS A 80 8.54 15.36 6.20
C HIS A 80 9.46 14.73 5.16
N ALA A 81 9.51 15.32 3.96
CA ALA A 81 10.43 14.85 2.93
C ALA A 81 11.88 14.92 3.46
N ALA A 82 12.62 13.82 3.35
CA ALA A 82 14.06 13.83 3.52
C ALA A 82 14.73 14.36 2.25
N GLU A 83 16.00 14.74 2.34
CA GLU A 83 16.76 15.10 1.16
C GLU A 83 17.01 13.85 0.30
N PRO A 84 16.98 13.94 -1.04
CA PRO A 84 17.12 12.78 -1.92
C PRO A 84 18.41 11.97 -1.70
N HIS A 85 19.49 12.63 -1.28
CA HIS A 85 20.77 11.97 -1.02
C HIS A 85 20.75 11.12 0.26
N GLU A 86 19.93 11.48 1.25
CA GLU A 86 19.75 10.72 2.48
C GLU A 86 18.98 9.44 2.22
N GLY A 87 17.86 9.50 1.48
CA GLY A 87 17.11 8.32 1.09
C GLY A 87 17.98 7.33 0.31
N LYS A 88 18.80 7.82 -0.64
CA LYS A 88 19.78 6.99 -1.36
C LYS A 88 20.82 6.37 -0.42
N ALA A 89 21.29 7.10 0.59
CA ALA A 89 22.24 6.59 1.57
C ALA A 89 21.62 5.50 2.46
N PHE A 90 20.36 5.70 2.87
CA PHE A 90 19.58 4.74 3.64
C PHE A 90 19.43 3.42 2.88
N PHE A 91 19.03 3.45 1.60
CA PHE A 91 18.90 2.23 0.80
C PHE A 91 20.26 1.55 0.54
N ARG A 92 21.35 2.31 0.35
CA ARG A 92 22.70 1.72 0.28
C ARG A 92 23.06 0.99 1.57
N ALA A 93 22.77 1.58 2.74
CA ALA A 93 23.00 0.95 4.03
C ALA A 93 22.16 -0.32 4.17
N LEU A 94 20.90 -0.29 3.73
CA LEU A 94 19.99 -1.43 3.77
C LEU A 94 20.49 -2.58 2.88
N ALA A 95 20.89 -2.27 1.64
CA ALA A 95 21.46 -3.24 0.71
C ALA A 95 22.78 -3.85 1.24
N ALA A 96 23.63 -3.02 1.87
CA ALA A 96 24.87 -3.47 2.49
C ALA A 96 24.66 -4.16 3.86
N ARG A 97 23.44 -4.13 4.41
CA ARG A 97 23.10 -4.59 5.76
C ARG A 97 24.04 -4.05 6.83
N THR A 98 24.26 -2.74 6.85
CA THR A 98 25.10 -2.14 7.89
C THR A 98 24.49 -2.35 9.28
N PRO A 99 25.30 -2.30 10.37
CA PRO A 99 24.82 -2.58 11.72
C PRO A 99 23.58 -1.77 12.13
N GLU A 100 23.50 -0.52 11.68
CA GLU A 100 22.43 0.42 12.04
C GLU A 100 21.06 0.00 11.49
N VAL A 101 21.02 -0.73 10.36
CA VAL A 101 19.78 -1.14 9.67
C VAL A 101 19.58 -2.65 9.62
N THR A 102 20.45 -3.43 10.26
CA THR A 102 20.44 -4.91 10.17
C THR A 102 19.12 -5.51 10.66
N ASP A 103 18.55 -4.99 11.74
CA ASP A 103 17.29 -5.49 12.28
C ASP A 103 16.09 -5.10 11.41
N LEU A 104 16.12 -3.92 10.77
CA LEU A 104 15.14 -3.53 9.77
C LEU A 104 15.22 -4.45 8.54
N ALA A 105 16.41 -4.71 8.03
CA ALA A 105 16.62 -5.61 6.89
C ALA A 105 16.06 -7.02 7.18
N ARG A 106 16.29 -7.55 8.39
CA ARG A 106 15.73 -8.85 8.81
C ARG A 106 14.20 -8.81 8.85
N ALA A 107 13.60 -7.73 9.37
CA ALA A 107 12.15 -7.59 9.39
C ALA A 107 11.55 -7.52 7.97
N ILE A 108 12.22 -6.82 7.05
CA ILE A 108 11.86 -6.76 5.63
C ILE A 108 11.90 -8.15 5.01
N ASP A 109 12.99 -8.91 5.20
CA ASP A 109 13.13 -10.26 4.64
C ASP A 109 11.96 -11.16 5.02
N VAL A 110 11.59 -11.17 6.31
CA VAL A 110 10.47 -11.99 6.84
C VAL A 110 9.15 -11.62 6.17
N VAL A 111 8.87 -10.32 6.01
CA VAL A 111 7.62 -9.85 5.42
C VAL A 111 7.59 -10.14 3.92
N VAL A 112 8.69 -9.88 3.20
CA VAL A 112 8.81 -10.13 1.75
C VAL A 112 8.65 -11.62 1.43
N GLU A 113 9.29 -12.49 2.21
CA GLU A 113 9.19 -13.94 2.01
C GLU A 113 7.74 -14.44 2.11
N ARG A 114 7.00 -13.92 3.10
CA ARG A 114 5.57 -14.21 3.26
C ARG A 114 4.74 -13.60 2.12
N ALA A 115 4.93 -12.32 1.83
CA ALA A 115 4.12 -11.61 0.84
C ALA A 115 4.23 -12.24 -0.56
N ARG A 116 5.44 -12.66 -0.97
CA ARG A 116 5.66 -13.34 -2.25
C ARG A 116 4.95 -14.68 -2.38
N ARG A 117 4.68 -15.37 -1.26
CA ARG A 117 3.89 -16.62 -1.28
C ARG A 117 2.39 -16.37 -1.38
N GLU A 118 1.93 -15.29 -0.78
CA GLU A 118 0.49 -14.99 -0.61
C GLU A 118 -0.07 -14.12 -1.73
N LEU A 119 0.73 -13.21 -2.30
CA LEU A 119 0.31 -12.24 -3.29
C LEU A 119 1.19 -12.33 -4.56
N PRO A 120 0.68 -12.91 -5.66
CA PRO A 120 1.45 -13.09 -6.90
C PRO A 120 1.95 -11.80 -7.56
N TRP A 121 1.30 -10.67 -7.26
CA TRP A 121 1.65 -9.35 -7.78
C TRP A 121 2.38 -8.49 -6.76
N PHE A 122 3.02 -9.10 -5.76
CA PHE A 122 3.89 -8.37 -4.84
C PHE A 122 5.19 -7.98 -5.55
N GLY A 123 5.49 -6.69 -5.62
CA GLY A 123 6.70 -6.17 -6.25
C GLY A 123 7.99 -6.50 -5.48
N PRO A 124 9.17 -6.20 -6.04
CA PRO A 124 10.40 -6.06 -5.26
C PRO A 124 10.29 -4.95 -4.20
N LEU A 125 11.34 -4.80 -3.39
CA LEU A 125 11.46 -3.65 -2.50
C LEU A 125 11.46 -2.36 -3.33
N ASP A 126 10.63 -1.38 -2.93
CA ASP A 126 10.65 -0.06 -3.54
C ASP A 126 11.79 0.77 -2.96
N GLU A 127 12.86 0.87 -3.75
CA GLU A 127 14.08 1.62 -3.39
C GLU A 127 13.98 3.11 -3.78
N ASN A 128 12.78 3.64 -4.05
CA ASN A 128 12.58 5.05 -4.31
C ASN A 128 13.02 5.89 -3.08
N PRO A 129 14.01 6.78 -3.21
CA PRO A 129 14.50 7.59 -2.10
C PRO A 129 13.43 8.44 -1.41
N SER A 130 12.32 8.77 -2.08
CA SER A 130 11.21 9.50 -1.44
C SER A 130 10.44 8.69 -0.40
N ASN A 131 10.61 7.37 -0.37
CA ASN A 131 10.04 6.49 0.64
C ASN A 131 10.83 6.53 1.95
N VAL A 132 11.93 7.29 2.00
CA VAL A 132 12.61 7.64 3.23
C VAL A 132 12.19 9.04 3.60
N MET A 133 11.55 9.17 4.76
CA MET A 133 11.04 10.43 5.27
C MET A 133 11.70 10.76 6.61
N ARG A 134 11.50 11.99 7.07
CA ARG A 134 12.09 12.54 8.27
C ARG A 134 11.05 12.83 9.35
N ARG A 135 11.37 12.51 10.60
CA ARG A 135 10.65 12.98 11.78
C ARG A 135 11.01 14.42 12.13
N ASP A 136 10.21 15.07 12.97
CA ASP A 136 10.52 16.41 13.50
C ASP A 136 11.87 16.47 14.26
N GLY A 137 12.32 15.34 14.82
CA GLY A 137 13.60 15.22 15.52
C GLY A 137 14.82 15.03 14.62
N GLY A 138 14.64 14.89 13.31
CA GLY A 138 15.73 14.70 12.34
C GLY A 138 15.93 13.26 11.86
N ASP A 139 15.45 12.28 12.61
CA ASP A 139 15.61 10.85 12.30
C ASP A 139 14.91 10.44 11.00
N LEU A 140 15.54 9.53 10.27
CA LEU A 140 15.03 8.98 9.02
C LEU A 140 14.25 7.68 9.26
N VAL A 141 13.15 7.53 8.54
CA VAL A 141 12.29 6.33 8.59
C VAL A 141 11.87 5.89 7.18
N LEU A 142 11.71 4.58 6.99
CA LEU A 142 11.22 3.96 5.76
C LEU A 142 9.69 3.83 5.80
N THR A 143 8.98 4.50 4.89
CA THR A 143 7.52 4.70 4.96
C THR A 143 6.70 3.91 3.95
N ASP A 144 7.26 3.53 2.80
CA ASP A 144 6.49 2.82 1.76
C ASP A 144 7.36 1.82 0.98
N PRO A 145 7.88 0.76 1.63
CA PRO A 145 8.86 -0.12 1.00
C PRO A 145 8.27 -1.15 0.04
N PHE A 146 6.93 -1.31 0.00
CA PHE A 146 6.28 -2.39 -0.73
C PHE A 146 5.16 -1.85 -1.61
N TYR A 147 5.03 -2.41 -2.80
CA TYR A 147 4.00 -2.04 -3.76
C TYR A 147 3.43 -3.27 -4.47
N ALA A 148 2.19 -3.13 -4.97
CA ALA A 148 1.62 -4.09 -5.89
C ALA A 148 2.12 -3.77 -7.31
N ASP A 149 2.55 -4.79 -8.04
CA ASP A 149 2.83 -4.71 -9.46
C ASP A 149 1.52 -4.53 -10.24
N GLY A 150 1.06 -3.28 -10.29
CA GLY A 150 -0.18 -2.87 -10.93
C GLY A 150 -0.28 -3.35 -12.38
N PRO A 151 0.70 -3.05 -13.25
CA PRO A 151 0.66 -3.49 -14.65
C PRO A 151 0.43 -5.00 -14.78
N ASN A 152 1.21 -5.83 -14.07
CA ASN A 152 1.04 -7.28 -14.14
C ASN A 152 -0.29 -7.75 -13.52
N LEU A 153 -0.81 -7.06 -12.51
CA LEU A 153 -2.14 -7.33 -11.95
C LEU A 153 -3.25 -7.09 -12.97
N TYR A 154 -3.23 -5.94 -13.64
CA TYR A 154 -4.25 -5.57 -14.63
C TYR A 154 -4.13 -6.40 -15.92
N ASP A 155 -2.91 -6.75 -16.35
CA ASP A 155 -2.72 -7.69 -17.45
C ASP A 155 -3.26 -9.09 -17.10
N SER A 156 -3.06 -9.52 -15.86
CA SER A 156 -3.63 -10.78 -15.37
C SER A 156 -5.17 -10.75 -15.34
N LEU A 157 -5.77 -9.60 -15.04
CA LEU A 157 -7.23 -9.44 -15.11
C LEU A 157 -7.77 -9.58 -16.53
N LEU A 158 -7.04 -9.09 -17.53
CA LEU A 158 -7.44 -9.21 -18.93
C LEU A 158 -7.23 -10.63 -19.47
N ALA A 159 -6.14 -11.31 -19.06
CA ALA A 159 -5.77 -12.62 -19.57
C ALA A 159 -6.46 -13.79 -18.82
N ASP A 160 -6.52 -13.72 -17.49
CA ASP A 160 -7.08 -14.76 -16.61
C ASP A 160 -7.70 -14.14 -15.34
N PRO A 161 -8.94 -13.60 -15.44
CA PRO A 161 -9.64 -13.05 -14.29
C PRO A 161 -9.85 -14.06 -13.15
N MET A 162 -9.89 -15.37 -13.46
CA MET A 162 -10.09 -16.43 -12.46
C MET A 162 -8.88 -16.56 -11.53
N ARG A 163 -7.66 -16.40 -12.06
CA ARG A 163 -6.44 -16.34 -11.24
C ARG A 163 -6.51 -15.19 -10.22
N VAL A 164 -6.97 -14.01 -10.66
CA VAL A 164 -7.11 -12.84 -9.78
C VAL A 164 -8.20 -13.05 -8.74
N ALA A 165 -9.39 -13.51 -9.16
CA ALA A 165 -10.51 -13.73 -8.25
C ALA A 165 -10.21 -14.77 -7.15
N ARG A 166 -9.39 -15.80 -7.46
CA ARG A 166 -8.93 -16.79 -6.45
C ARG A 166 -7.91 -16.22 -5.48
N ALA A 167 -7.00 -15.38 -5.96
CA ALA A 167 -5.93 -14.82 -5.14
C ALA A 167 -6.43 -13.66 -4.25
N ILE A 168 -7.33 -12.84 -4.77
CA ILE A 168 -7.92 -11.71 -4.06
C ILE A 168 -9.44 -11.86 -4.08
N PRO A 169 -10.05 -12.37 -2.99
CA PRO A 169 -11.50 -12.55 -2.89
C PRO A 169 -12.27 -11.27 -3.15
N GLU A 170 -13.51 -11.39 -3.63
CA GLU A 170 -14.37 -10.26 -4.01
C GLU A 170 -14.45 -9.21 -2.90
N GLU A 171 -14.68 -9.63 -1.66
CA GLU A 171 -14.77 -8.75 -0.48
C GLU A 171 -13.49 -7.97 -0.18
N LYS A 172 -12.38 -8.27 -0.87
CA LYS A 172 -11.09 -7.57 -0.75
C LYS A 172 -10.69 -6.77 -1.98
N ARG A 173 -11.51 -6.72 -3.05
CA ARG A 173 -11.13 -6.00 -4.30
C ARG A 173 -12.25 -5.26 -5.02
N ARG A 174 -13.46 -5.16 -4.46
CA ARG A 174 -14.57 -4.45 -5.13
C ARG A 174 -14.22 -3.03 -5.58
N HIS A 175 -13.35 -2.35 -4.85
CA HIS A 175 -12.95 -0.97 -5.13
C HIS A 175 -11.64 -0.85 -5.92
N MET A 176 -11.14 -1.94 -6.53
CA MET A 176 -9.83 -1.94 -7.21
C MET A 176 -9.74 -1.01 -8.42
N PHE A 177 -10.86 -0.60 -9.02
CA PHE A 177 -10.89 0.36 -10.14
C PHE A 177 -11.24 1.79 -9.70
N GLU A 178 -11.27 2.06 -8.39
CA GLU A 178 -11.56 3.39 -7.82
C GLU A 178 -10.29 4.15 -7.43
N LEU A 179 -9.12 3.64 -7.81
CA LEU A 179 -7.83 4.23 -7.48
C LEU A 179 -7.71 5.69 -7.95
N PRO A 180 -7.00 6.56 -7.20
CA PRO A 180 -6.85 7.96 -7.59
C PRO A 180 -6.14 8.21 -8.92
N LEU A 181 -5.17 7.36 -9.30
CA LEU A 181 -4.43 7.40 -10.56
C LEU A 181 -3.88 8.80 -10.95
N ALA A 182 -3.33 9.50 -9.98
CA ALA A 182 -2.90 10.90 -10.14
C ALA A 182 -1.68 11.09 -11.04
N GLU A 183 -0.85 10.06 -11.18
CA GLU A 183 0.41 10.08 -11.93
C GLU A 183 0.27 9.28 -13.23
N SER A 184 -0.31 8.08 -13.16
CA SER A 184 -0.49 7.19 -14.32
C SER A 184 -1.67 7.59 -15.22
N GLY A 185 -2.61 8.39 -14.71
CA GLY A 185 -3.84 8.74 -15.44
C GLY A 185 -4.91 7.64 -15.37
N PRO A 186 -6.15 7.94 -15.78
CA PRO A 186 -7.28 7.04 -15.63
C PRO A 186 -7.11 5.76 -16.47
N PHE A 187 -7.76 4.67 -16.04
CA PHE A 187 -7.89 3.48 -16.87
C PHE A 187 -8.52 3.80 -18.22
N ASP A 188 -8.04 3.13 -19.27
CA ASP A 188 -8.75 3.05 -20.54
C ASP A 188 -10.18 2.51 -20.30
N PRO A 189 -11.24 3.20 -20.72
CA PRO A 189 -12.62 2.81 -20.41
C PRO A 189 -12.99 1.41 -20.90
N ASP A 190 -12.53 1.04 -22.10
CA ASP A 190 -12.83 -0.26 -22.70
C ASP A 190 -12.07 -1.37 -21.98
N ALA A 191 -10.80 -1.15 -21.64
CA ALA A 191 -10.02 -2.08 -20.84
C ALA A 191 -10.64 -2.27 -19.45
N ARG A 192 -11.04 -1.18 -18.79
CA ARG A 192 -11.72 -1.24 -17.50
C ARG A 192 -12.99 -2.07 -17.56
N GLN A 193 -13.85 -1.83 -18.54
CA GLN A 193 -15.10 -2.58 -18.70
C GLN A 193 -14.82 -4.07 -18.91
N ARG A 194 -13.82 -4.43 -19.72
CA ARG A 194 -13.43 -5.85 -19.91
C ARG A 194 -12.95 -6.49 -18.62
N MET A 195 -12.13 -5.81 -17.82
CA MET A 195 -11.64 -6.31 -16.54
C MET A 195 -12.79 -6.51 -15.54
N GLU A 196 -13.71 -5.55 -15.42
CA GLU A 196 -14.88 -5.63 -14.55
C GLU A 196 -15.80 -6.81 -14.92
N LEU A 197 -16.10 -6.97 -16.22
CA LEU A 197 -16.91 -8.11 -16.71
C LEU A 197 -16.22 -9.45 -16.48
N GLY A 198 -14.90 -9.51 -16.71
CA GLY A 198 -14.10 -10.71 -16.48
C GLY A 198 -14.14 -11.17 -15.02
N LEU A 199 -13.97 -10.23 -14.08
CA LEU A 199 -14.06 -10.50 -12.65
C LEU A 199 -15.46 -10.94 -12.23
N ALA A 200 -16.51 -10.23 -12.67
CA ALA A 200 -17.89 -10.60 -12.34
C ALA A 200 -18.21 -12.03 -12.80
N ALA A 201 -17.75 -12.43 -13.98
CA ALA A 201 -17.91 -13.80 -14.48
C ALA A 201 -17.09 -14.83 -13.67
N ALA A 202 -15.89 -14.46 -13.21
CA ALA A 202 -15.09 -15.33 -12.33
C ALA A 202 -15.75 -15.51 -10.96
N ASP A 203 -16.27 -14.44 -10.38
CA ASP A 203 -16.97 -14.43 -9.09
C ASP A 203 -18.23 -15.27 -9.11
N ALA A 204 -19.05 -15.13 -10.16
CA ALA A 204 -20.23 -15.97 -10.34
C ALA A 204 -19.87 -17.48 -10.36
N ARG A 205 -18.78 -17.86 -11.02
CA ARG A 205 -18.31 -19.26 -11.07
C ARG A 205 -17.80 -19.75 -9.72
N LEU A 206 -17.06 -18.92 -8.98
CA LEU A 206 -16.56 -19.26 -7.64
C LEU A 206 -17.70 -19.36 -6.61
N GLY A 207 -18.72 -18.50 -6.73
CA GLY A 207 -19.93 -18.54 -5.91
C GLY A 207 -20.79 -19.77 -6.17
N GLN A 208 -20.91 -20.22 -7.42
CA GLN A 208 -21.63 -21.45 -7.78
C GLN A 208 -20.96 -22.73 -7.25
N GLY A 209 -19.64 -22.73 -7.04
CA GLY A 209 -18.91 -23.82 -6.39
C GLY A 209 -19.00 -23.84 -4.86
N ARG A 210 -19.66 -22.85 -4.25
CA ARG A 210 -19.85 -22.65 -2.80
C ARG A 210 -21.29 -22.98 -2.35
N LEU A 211 -22.00 -23.86 -3.06
CA LEU A 211 -23.26 -24.39 -2.54
C LEU A 211 -22.99 -25.21 -1.26
N PRO A 212 -23.84 -25.07 -0.22
CA PRO A 212 -23.63 -25.65 1.10
C PRO A 212 -23.61 -27.19 1.11
#